data_AF-A0A0L0ULU9-F1
#
_entry.id   AF-A0A0L0ULU9-F1
#
_cell.length_a   1.000
_cell.length_b   1.000
_cell.length_c   1.000
_cell.angle_alpha   90.00
_cell.angle_beta   90.00
_cell.angle_gamma   90.00
#
_symmetry.space_group_name_H-M   'P 1'
#
loop_
_entity.id
_entity.type
_entity.pdbx_description
1 polymer ?
#
loop_
_entity_poly.entity_id
_entity_poly.type
_entity_poly.pdbx_seq_one_letter_code
_entity_poly.pdbx_strand_id
1 'polypeptide(L)'
;MSKEMTFKVLRLDAQEIQALEGCAGCFGPQPPNAQDYPSNMRNKAILCLDANFQHRHHSKAGNNDRPIDTPRIFIPPSKFTEMKAAIQAKEIAMTSPGQ
;
A
#
# COMPACT_ATOMS: atom_id res chain seq x y z
N MET A 1 0.23 -18.13 -19.46
CA MET A 1 1.16 -18.05 -18.32
C MET A 1 0.47 -17.29 -17.18
N SER A 2 0.63 -17.72 -15.93
CA SER A 2 0.16 -16.93 -14.78
C SER A 2 1.03 -15.67 -14.62
N LYS A 3 0.43 -14.53 -14.25
CA LYS A 3 1.17 -13.28 -13.96
C LYS A 3 2.26 -13.49 -12.92
N GLU A 4 2.00 -14.32 -11.91
CA GLU A 4 2.97 -14.63 -10.86
C GLU A 4 4.20 -15.38 -11.40
N MET A 5 4.01 -16.24 -12.40
CA MET A 5 5.13 -16.91 -13.08
C MET A 5 5.97 -15.88 -13.85
N THR A 6 5.33 -14.94 -14.54
CA THR A 6 6.02 -13.86 -15.25
C THR A 6 6.85 -13.00 -14.28
N PHE A 7 6.26 -12.57 -13.16
CA PHE A 7 6.95 -11.74 -12.17
C PHE A 7 8.16 -12.46 -11.57
N LYS A 8 8.01 -13.76 -11.26
CA LYS A 8 9.11 -14.58 -10.74
C LYS A 8 10.23 -14.78 -11.75
N VAL A 9 9.89 -15.08 -13.01
CA VAL A 9 10.89 -15.32 -14.08
C VAL A 9 11.66 -14.04 -14.40
N LEU A 10 10.98 -12.90 -14.46
CA LEU A 10 11.60 -11.59 -14.70
C LEU A 10 12.27 -10.99 -13.45
N ARG A 11 12.11 -11.63 -12.29
CA ARG A 11 12.63 -11.18 -10.98
C ARG A 11 12.22 -9.75 -10.63
N LEU A 12 10.97 -9.40 -10.91
CA LEU A 12 10.45 -8.07 -10.64
C LEU A 12 10.33 -7.82 -9.14
N ASP A 13 10.66 -6.60 -8.72
CA ASP A 13 10.41 -6.16 -7.36
C ASP A 13 8.94 -5.75 -7.14
N ALA A 14 8.57 -5.49 -5.88
CA ALA A 14 7.20 -5.14 -5.52
C ALA A 14 6.71 -3.83 -6.16
N GLN A 15 7.61 -2.88 -6.40
CA GLN A 15 7.29 -1.59 -7.03
C GLN A 15 7.11 -1.75 -8.55
N GLU A 16 7.94 -2.52 -9.22
CA GLU A 16 7.82 -2.85 -10.64
C GLU A 16 6.52 -3.61 -10.91
N ILE A 17 6.19 -4.58 -10.06
CA ILE A 17 4.89 -5.28 -10.14
C ILE A 17 3.74 -4.28 -9.93
N GLN A 18 3.85 -3.38 -8.95
CA GLN A 18 2.83 -2.36 -8.70
C GLN A 18 2.66 -1.38 -9.88
N ALA A 19 3.75 -1.04 -10.57
CA ALA A 19 3.71 -0.20 -11.77
C ALA A 19 3.06 -0.91 -12.96
N LEU A 20 3.28 -2.23 -13.10
CA LEU A 20 2.67 -3.06 -14.14
C LEU A 20 1.18 -3.33 -13.91
N GLU A 21 0.79 -3.56 -12.66
CA GLU A 21 -0.61 -3.84 -12.30
C GLU A 21 -1.43 -2.57 -12.07
N GLY A 22 -0.78 -1.44 -11.78
CA GLY A 22 -1.39 -0.15 -11.49
C GLY A 22 -1.00 0.96 -12.47
N CYS A 23 -0.81 2.18 -11.94
CA CYS A 23 -0.38 3.33 -12.75
C CYS A 23 1.15 3.41 -12.83
N ALA A 24 1.71 3.17 -14.02
CA ALA A 24 3.14 3.32 -14.28
C ALA A 24 3.65 4.75 -14.05
N GLY A 25 2.81 5.78 -14.21
CA GLY A 25 3.19 7.15 -13.86
C GLY A 25 3.32 7.41 -12.36
N CYS A 26 2.58 6.65 -11.53
CA CYS A 26 2.62 6.79 -10.07
C CYS A 26 3.67 5.89 -9.40
N PHE A 27 3.90 4.69 -9.95
CA PHE A 27 4.73 3.66 -9.32
C PHE A 27 5.93 3.23 -10.18
N GLY A 28 5.96 3.60 -11.46
CA GLY A 28 7.03 3.24 -12.38
C GLY A 28 8.29 4.09 -12.23
N PRO A 29 9.30 3.82 -13.06
CA PRO A 29 10.58 4.52 -13.00
C PRO A 29 10.43 6.01 -13.30
N GLN A 30 11.41 6.80 -12.83
CA GLN A 30 11.47 8.22 -13.12
C GLN A 30 11.45 8.47 -14.64
N PRO A 31 10.57 9.33 -15.15
CA PRO A 31 10.52 9.58 -16.59
C PRO A 31 11.75 10.39 -17.06
N PRO A 32 12.15 10.28 -18.34
CA PRO A 32 13.33 10.99 -18.87
C PRO A 32 13.23 12.50 -18.70
N ASN A 33 12.02 13.04 -18.75
CA ASN A 33 11.72 14.47 -18.64
C ASN A 33 11.51 14.91 -17.18
N ALA A 34 11.99 14.15 -16.19
CA ALA A 34 11.75 14.49 -14.79
C ALA A 34 12.32 15.85 -14.37
N GLN A 35 13.28 16.41 -15.12
CA GLN A 35 13.80 17.76 -14.89
C GLN A 35 12.77 18.85 -15.20
N ASP A 36 11.77 18.57 -16.04
CA ASP A 36 10.70 19.51 -16.39
C ASP A 36 9.74 19.75 -15.23
N TYR A 37 9.74 18.86 -14.23
CA TYR A 37 8.93 18.97 -13.04
C TYR A 37 9.69 19.69 -11.93
N PRO A 38 9.05 20.61 -11.21
CA PRO A 38 9.70 21.31 -10.10
C PRO A 38 10.14 20.32 -9.02
N SER A 39 11.25 20.63 -8.34
CA SER A 39 11.90 19.73 -7.37
C SER A 39 11.00 19.28 -6.22
N ASN A 40 9.95 20.06 -5.92
CA ASN A 40 8.95 19.73 -4.92
C ASN A 40 7.94 18.66 -5.38
N MET A 41 7.75 18.44 -6.68
CA MET A 41 6.87 17.43 -7.27
C MET A 41 7.62 16.23 -7.87
N ARG A 42 8.87 16.43 -8.26
CA ARG A 42 9.68 15.39 -8.90
C ARG A 42 9.90 14.17 -8.01
N ASN A 43 9.60 12.97 -8.54
CA ASN A 43 9.75 11.68 -7.85
C ASN A 43 9.00 11.58 -6.51
N LYS A 44 8.06 12.50 -6.23
CA LYS A 44 7.24 12.43 -5.03
C LYS A 44 5.90 11.86 -5.42
N ALA A 45 5.67 10.61 -5.05
CA ALA A 45 4.31 10.10 -4.99
C ALA A 45 3.55 10.95 -3.95
N ILE A 46 2.53 11.68 -4.37
CA ILE A 46 1.58 12.28 -3.43
C ILE A 46 0.74 11.12 -2.90
N LEU A 47 1.26 10.43 -1.88
CA LEU A 47 0.44 9.56 -1.05
C LEU A 47 -0.48 10.48 -0.25
N CYS A 48 -1.74 10.57 -0.67
CA CYS A 48 -2.80 11.04 0.20
C CYS A 48 -2.88 10.04 1.36
N LEU A 49 -2.19 10.32 2.47
CA LEU A 49 -2.15 9.49 3.68
C LEU A 49 -3.53 9.35 4.35
N ASP A 50 -4.52 10.10 3.88
CA ASP A 50 -5.92 9.83 4.16
C ASP A 50 -6.53 8.84 3.15
N ALA A 51 -5.82 7.75 2.91
CA ALA A 51 -6.38 6.58 2.23
C ALA A 51 -7.59 6.04 3.00
N ASN A 52 -7.71 6.33 4.30
CA ASN A 52 -8.89 6.01 5.10
C ASN A 52 -10.14 6.76 4.61
N PHE A 53 -10.06 8.06 4.33
CA PHE A 53 -11.16 8.80 3.72
C PHE A 53 -11.43 8.37 2.29
N GLN A 54 -10.40 8.21 1.46
CA GLN A 54 -10.58 7.79 0.08
C GLN A 54 -11.18 6.39 -0.01
N HIS A 55 -10.72 5.43 0.80
CA HIS A 55 -11.28 4.07 0.88
C HIS A 55 -12.69 4.06 1.47
N ARG A 56 -12.97 4.83 2.53
CA ARG A 56 -14.32 4.94 3.11
C ARG A 56 -15.28 5.63 2.15
N HIS A 57 -14.82 6.63 1.41
CA HIS A 57 -15.60 7.31 0.39
C HIS A 57 -15.85 6.37 -0.79
N HIS A 58 -14.83 5.66 -1.29
CA HIS A 58 -14.99 4.69 -2.37
C HIS A 58 -15.84 3.48 -1.97
N SER A 59 -15.74 3.00 -0.73
CA SER A 59 -16.61 1.92 -0.20
C SER A 59 -18.05 2.38 0.05
N LYS A 60 -18.29 3.68 0.28
CA LYS A 60 -19.63 4.26 0.47
C LYS A 60 -20.26 4.78 -0.82
N ALA A 61 -19.43 5.17 -1.80
CA ALA A 61 -19.83 5.76 -3.08
C ALA A 61 -19.75 4.78 -4.25
N GLY A 62 -18.97 3.72 -4.12
CA GLY A 62 -18.92 2.62 -5.06
C GLY A 62 -20.06 1.64 -4.78
N ASN A 63 -20.74 1.20 -5.84
CA ASN A 63 -21.47 -0.07 -5.75
C ASN A 63 -20.44 -1.12 -5.34
N ASN A 64 -20.72 -1.92 -4.30
CA ASN A 64 -19.83 -2.95 -3.73
C ASN A 64 -19.48 -4.11 -4.72
N ASP A 65 -19.50 -3.85 -6.01
CA ASP A 65 -19.35 -4.80 -7.11
C ASP A 65 -17.90 -5.30 -7.25
N ARG A 66 -16.93 -4.64 -6.61
CA ARG A 66 -15.53 -5.07 -6.61
C ARG A 66 -14.92 -5.11 -5.22
N PRO A 67 -14.22 -6.19 -4.86
CA PRO A 67 -13.43 -6.24 -3.63
C PRO A 67 -12.31 -5.20 -3.66
N ILE A 68 -11.97 -4.68 -2.47
CA ILE A 68 -10.88 -3.72 -2.30
C ILE A 68 -9.56 -4.40 -2.70
N ASP A 69 -8.90 -3.86 -3.71
CA ASP A 69 -7.56 -4.28 -4.08
C ASP A 69 -6.53 -3.53 -3.22
N THR A 70 -5.68 -4.27 -2.52
CA THR A 70 -4.62 -3.69 -1.67
C THR A 70 -3.30 -3.78 -2.42
N PRO A 71 -2.68 -2.65 -2.80
CA PRO A 71 -1.37 -2.63 -3.45
C PRO A 71 -0.35 -3.51 -2.72
N ARG A 72 0.50 -4.22 -3.47
CA ARG A 72 1.51 -5.14 -2.91
C ARG A 72 2.55 -4.44 -2.03
N ILE A 73 2.76 -3.17 -2.31
CA ILE A 73 3.66 -2.28 -1.55
C ILE A 73 3.06 -1.83 -0.21
N PHE A 74 1.76 -2.04 0.03
CA PHE A 74 1.10 -1.66 1.28
C PHE A 74 1.15 -2.80 2.28
N ILE A 75 1.17 -2.44 3.56
CA ILE A 75 1.06 -3.42 4.65
C ILE A 75 -0.35 -4.03 4.61
N PRO A 76 -0.47 -5.37 4.52
CA PRO A 76 -1.78 -6.00 4.45
C PRO A 76 -2.55 -5.82 5.78
N PRO A 77 -3.90 -5.73 5.75
CA PRO A 77 -4.71 -5.53 6.96
C PRO A 77 -4.45 -6.55 8.08
N SER A 78 -4.12 -7.80 7.73
CA SER A 78 -3.80 -8.86 8.69
C SER A 78 -2.64 -8.47 9.61
N LYS A 79 -1.61 -7.78 9.09
CA LYS A 79 -0.45 -7.34 9.87
C LYS A 79 -0.82 -6.30 10.92
N PHE A 80 -1.79 -5.43 10.64
CA PHE A 80 -2.32 -4.49 11.64
C PHE A 80 -3.06 -5.23 12.75
N THR A 81 -3.86 -6.24 12.40
CA THR A 81 -4.57 -7.06 13.40
C THR A 81 -3.60 -7.83 14.29
N GLU A 82 -2.57 -8.45 13.69
CA GLU A 82 -1.48 -9.13 14.42
C GLU A 82 -0.76 -8.15 15.38
N MET A 83 -0.39 -6.97 14.87
CA MET A 83 0.28 -5.95 15.68
C MET A 83 -0.60 -5.47 16.84
N LYS A 84 -1.89 -5.23 16.59
CA LYS A 84 -2.85 -4.81 17.63
C LYS A 84 -2.96 -5.87 18.73
N ALA A 85 -3.07 -7.15 18.36
CA ALA A 85 -3.12 -8.24 19.33
C ALA A 85 -1.82 -8.31 20.16
N ALA A 86 -0.66 -8.13 19.53
CA ALA A 86 0.63 -8.10 20.23
C ALA A 86 0.74 -6.94 21.22
N ILE A 87 0.28 -5.74 20.83
CA ILE A 87 0.24 -4.56 21.73
C ILE A 87 -0.66 -4.84 22.93
N GLN A 88 -1.88 -5.32 22.70
CA GLN A 88 -2.83 -5.63 23.77
C GLN A 88 -2.29 -6.68 24.74
N ALA A 89 -1.64 -7.72 24.24
CA ALA A 89 -1.02 -8.74 25.09
C ALA A 89 0.08 -8.14 26.00
N LYS A 90 0.87 -7.21 25.46
CA LYS A 90 1.89 -6.49 26.25
C LYS A 90 1.26 -5.56 27.29
N GLU A 91 0.22 -4.83 26.93
CA GLU A 91 -0.51 -3.95 27.85
C GLU A 91 -1.09 -4.75 29.02
N ILE A 92 -1.74 -5.89 28.75
CA ILE A 92 -2.26 -6.79 29.79
C ILE A 92 -1.14 -7.31 30.69
N ALA A 93 -0.02 -7.75 30.11
CA ALA A 93 1.13 -8.22 30.88
C ALA A 93 1.76 -7.12 31.76
N MET A 94 1.75 -5.87 31.29
CA MET A 94 2.20 -4.69 32.05
C MET A 94 1.19 -4.25 33.12
N THR A 95 -0.07 -4.66 33.01
CA THR A 95 -1.17 -4.22 33.90
C THR A 95 -1.51 -5.26 34.99
N SER A 96 -0.69 -6.29 35.22
CA SER A 96 -0.98 -7.27 36.29
C SER A 96 -0.91 -6.62 37.69
N PRO A 97 -1.80 -7.03 38.63
CA PRO A 97 -2.30 -6.21 39.73
C PRO A 97 -1.32 -6.14 40.90
N GLY A 98 -0.85 -4.93 41.17
CA GLY A 98 0.04 -4.63 42.28
C GLY A 98 0.19 -3.13 42.50
N GLN A 99 -0.92 -2.39 42.54
CA GLN A 99 -1.07 -1.12 43.25
C GLN A 99 -2.48 -1.07 43.84
#